data_AF-A0A951AV63-F1
#
_entry.id   AF-A0A951AV63-F1
#
_cell.length_a   1.000
_cell.length_b   1.000
_cell.length_c   1.000
_cell.angle_alpha   90.00
_cell.angle_beta   90.00
_cell.angle_gamma   90.00
#
_symmetry.space_group_name_H-M   'P 1'
#
loop_
_entity.id
_entity.type
_entity.pdbx_description
1 polymer ?
#
loop_
_entity_poly.entity_id
_entity_poly.type
_entity_poly.pdbx_seq_one_letter_code
_entity_poly.pdbx_strand_id
1 'polypeptide(L)'
;MAALVLLLTSCHEPPAVEILGNQAPDFDLIAQFTGHVRSWGVVENRSGEPSGWVETDCTGTVDGAGALHMSQHLLQEDGTAQDRAWIVRRTGPHSWDATANDMAGTAHGTAAGRTFHWHWTLAHGPGKPPVDVEMDQWMYLLDDGSMLNRTTVRKYGIILAEVTERFARAP
;
A
#
# COMPACT_ATOMS: atom_id res chain seq x y z
N MET A 1 -40.83 -14.31 -25.24
CA MET A 1 -40.06 -14.47 -23.99
C MET A 1 -38.92 -13.47 -24.01
N ALA A 2 -39.05 -12.36 -23.31
CA ALA A 2 -37.96 -11.41 -23.10
C ALA A 2 -37.20 -11.86 -21.86
N ALA A 3 -35.93 -12.26 -22.02
CA ALA A 3 -35.06 -12.61 -20.91
C ALA A 3 -34.58 -11.31 -20.25
N LEU A 4 -35.11 -11.03 -19.07
CA LEU A 4 -34.64 -9.96 -18.20
C LEU A 4 -33.31 -10.41 -17.59
N VAL A 5 -32.19 -9.93 -18.14
CA VAL A 5 -30.85 -10.14 -17.57
C VAL A 5 -30.73 -9.22 -16.36
N LEU A 6 -30.91 -9.77 -15.16
CA LEU A 6 -30.53 -9.10 -13.92
C LEU A 6 -29.01 -9.09 -13.82
N LEU A 7 -28.41 -7.94 -14.12
CA LEU A 7 -27.01 -7.66 -13.78
C LEU A 7 -26.95 -7.42 -12.27
N LEU A 8 -26.59 -8.45 -11.51
CA LEU A 8 -26.24 -8.31 -10.09
C LEU A 8 -24.90 -7.58 -9.99
N THR A 9 -24.95 -6.25 -9.91
CA THR A 9 -23.79 -5.45 -9.53
C THR A 9 -23.58 -5.63 -8.02
N SER A 10 -22.81 -6.65 -7.65
CA SER A 10 -22.23 -6.73 -6.30
C SER A 10 -21.21 -5.60 -6.15
N CYS A 11 -21.66 -4.44 -5.68
CA CYS A 11 -20.76 -3.48 -5.05
C CYS A 11 -20.34 -4.08 -3.71
N HIS A 12 -19.29 -4.90 -3.71
CA HIS A 12 -18.56 -5.20 -2.49
C HIS A 12 -17.73 -3.96 -2.19
N GLU A 13 -18.26 -3.08 -1.34
CA GLU A 13 -17.41 -2.08 -0.68
C GLU A 13 -16.43 -2.83 0.23
N PRO A 14 -15.14 -2.46 0.24
CA PRO A 14 -14.19 -2.99 1.20
C PRO A 14 -14.74 -2.77 2.62
N PRO A 15 -14.55 -3.71 3.56
CA PRO A 15 -14.97 -3.50 4.93
C PRO A 15 -14.32 -2.24 5.49
N ALA A 16 -15.07 -1.43 6.24
CA ALA A 16 -14.50 -0.28 6.92
C ALA A 16 -13.41 -0.76 7.90
N VAL A 17 -12.25 -0.12 7.86
CA VAL A 17 -11.08 -0.45 8.70
C VAL A 17 -11.46 -0.52 10.18
N GLU A 18 -12.37 0.35 10.61
CA GLU A 18 -12.88 0.43 11.99
C GLU A 18 -13.48 -0.89 12.52
N ILE A 19 -14.01 -1.75 11.64
CA ILE A 19 -14.58 -3.05 12.02
C ILE A 19 -13.47 -4.00 12.54
N LEU A 20 -12.21 -3.76 12.18
CA LEU A 20 -11.05 -4.58 12.55
C LEU A 20 -10.35 -4.09 13.83
N GLY A 21 -10.86 -3.04 14.49
CA GLY A 21 -10.19 -2.31 15.57
C GLY A 21 -9.98 -3.02 16.91
N ASN A 22 -10.46 -4.24 17.10
CA ASN A 22 -10.41 -4.94 18.39
C ASN A 22 -9.19 -5.86 18.58
N GLN A 23 -8.20 -5.81 17.69
CA GLN A 23 -7.02 -6.68 17.76
C GLN A 23 -5.78 -5.89 18.14
N ALA A 24 -5.10 -6.30 19.21
CA ALA A 24 -3.84 -5.70 19.67
C ALA A 24 -2.61 -6.43 19.06
N PRO A 25 -1.46 -5.74 18.91
CA PRO A 25 -1.22 -4.34 19.25
C PRO A 25 -1.73 -3.38 18.15
N ASP A 26 -1.81 -2.10 18.49
CA ASP A 26 -2.18 -1.07 17.53
C ASP A 26 -1.08 -0.88 16.48
N PHE A 27 -1.49 -0.72 15.23
CA PHE A 27 -0.61 -0.41 14.12
C PHE A 27 -0.15 1.05 14.19
N ASP A 28 1.16 1.26 14.29
CA ASP A 28 1.78 2.57 14.17
C ASP A 28 2.71 2.62 12.96
N LEU A 29 2.25 3.26 11.88
CA LEU A 29 2.99 3.36 10.63
C LEU A 29 4.39 3.95 10.83
N ILE A 30 4.53 4.98 11.69
CA ILE A 30 5.83 5.62 11.89
C ILE A 30 6.79 4.61 12.53
N ALA A 31 6.33 3.89 13.55
CA ALA A 31 7.15 2.88 14.21
C ALA A 31 7.52 1.72 13.28
N GLN A 32 6.58 1.25 12.45
CA GLN A 32 6.81 0.12 11.55
C GLN A 32 7.87 0.44 10.49
N PHE A 33 7.82 1.64 9.91
CA PHE A 33 8.70 2.02 8.80
C PHE A 33 9.91 2.88 9.20
N THR A 34 10.11 3.19 10.48
CA THR A 34 11.38 3.79 10.95
C THR A 34 12.51 2.76 10.93
N GLY A 35 13.68 3.14 10.41
CA GLY A 35 14.83 2.25 10.25
C GLY A 35 14.84 1.52 8.90
N HIS A 36 15.56 0.40 8.83
CA HIS A 36 15.69 -0.40 7.60
C HIS A 36 14.63 -1.51 7.56
N VAL A 37 13.83 -1.51 6.50
CA VAL A 37 12.75 -2.46 6.24
C VAL A 37 12.89 -2.99 4.83
N ARG A 38 12.73 -4.29 4.65
CA ARG A 38 12.67 -4.94 3.34
C ARG A 38 11.36 -5.68 3.16
N SER A 39 10.94 -5.84 1.91
CA SER A 39 9.82 -6.70 1.57
C SER A 39 10.14 -7.65 0.43
N TRP A 40 9.41 -8.76 0.41
CA TRP A 40 9.40 -9.75 -0.65
C TRP A 40 7.97 -10.17 -0.91
N GLY A 41 7.59 -10.26 -2.17
CA GLY A 41 6.22 -10.55 -2.55
C GLY A 41 6.06 -11.09 -3.95
N VAL A 42 4.81 -11.41 -4.25
CA VAL A 42 4.35 -11.87 -5.56
C VAL A 42 3.43 -10.81 -6.16
N VAL A 43 3.57 -10.62 -7.47
CA VAL A 43 2.64 -9.85 -8.30
C VAL A 43 1.73 -10.85 -9.02
N GLU A 44 0.44 -10.66 -8.90
CA GLU A 44 -0.60 -11.47 -9.51
C GLU A 44 -1.32 -10.65 -10.58
N ASN A 45 -1.60 -11.25 -11.73
CA ASN A 45 -2.35 -10.59 -12.79
C ASN A 45 -3.84 -10.50 -12.41
N ARG A 46 -4.65 -9.80 -13.22
CA ARG A 46 -6.12 -9.68 -13.00
C ARG A 46 -6.90 -11.00 -12.91
N SER A 47 -6.32 -12.13 -13.32
CA SER A 47 -6.92 -13.46 -13.22
C SER A 47 -6.52 -14.18 -11.91
N GLY A 48 -5.67 -13.57 -11.08
CA GLY A 48 -5.10 -14.18 -9.87
C GLY A 48 -3.93 -15.12 -10.15
N GLU A 49 -3.38 -15.12 -11.35
CA GLU A 49 -2.21 -15.95 -11.67
C GLU A 49 -0.93 -15.20 -11.31
N PRO A 50 0.03 -15.83 -10.60
CA PRO A 50 1.34 -15.25 -10.36
C PRO A 50 2.02 -14.86 -11.67
N SER A 51 2.45 -13.61 -11.78
CA SER A 51 3.11 -13.03 -12.95
C SER A 51 4.54 -12.55 -12.71
N GLY A 52 4.99 -12.53 -11.45
CA GLY A 52 6.38 -12.24 -11.12
C GLY A 52 6.59 -11.96 -9.63
N TRP A 53 7.84 -11.73 -9.25
CA TRP A 53 8.24 -11.36 -7.89
C TRP A 53 8.54 -9.87 -7.77
N VAL A 54 8.37 -9.35 -6.56
CA VAL A 54 8.75 -7.99 -6.19
C VAL A 54 9.53 -8.00 -4.88
N GLU A 55 10.56 -7.16 -4.82
CA GLU A 55 11.29 -6.84 -3.60
C GLU A 55 11.29 -5.33 -3.37
N THR A 56 11.28 -4.93 -2.10
CA THR A 56 11.58 -3.54 -1.73
C THR A 56 12.65 -3.46 -0.67
N ASP A 57 13.47 -2.41 -0.75
CA ASP A 57 14.42 -1.99 0.27
C ASP A 57 14.11 -0.55 0.67
N CYS A 58 13.76 -0.34 1.94
CA CYS A 58 13.23 0.92 2.43
C CYS A 58 13.98 1.36 3.69
N THR A 59 14.47 2.59 3.70
CA THR A 59 15.03 3.23 4.91
C THR A 59 14.17 4.42 5.30
N GLY A 60 13.64 4.40 6.53
CA GLY A 60 12.85 5.47 7.11
C GLY A 60 13.55 6.21 8.24
N THR A 61 13.39 7.54 8.27
CA THR A 61 13.91 8.41 9.33
C THR A 61 12.84 9.39 9.79
N VAL A 62 12.75 9.63 11.09
CA VAL A 62 11.80 10.58 11.66
C VAL A 62 12.49 11.92 11.86
N ASP A 63 11.89 13.00 11.38
CA ASP A 63 12.41 14.35 11.58
C ASP A 63 12.04 14.92 12.96
N GLY A 64 12.59 16.10 13.29
CA GLY A 64 12.33 16.76 14.57
C GLY A 64 10.87 17.19 14.80
N ALA A 65 10.04 17.20 13.74
CA ALA A 65 8.61 17.50 13.83
C ALA A 65 7.74 16.22 13.90
N GLY A 66 8.35 15.04 13.84
CA GLY A 66 7.67 13.74 13.89
C GLY A 66 7.19 13.23 12.54
N ALA A 67 7.57 13.83 11.41
CA ALA A 67 7.26 13.29 10.10
C ALA A 67 8.26 12.18 9.72
N LEU A 68 7.75 11.11 9.11
CA LEU A 68 8.57 10.01 8.61
C LEU A 68 8.97 10.27 7.15
N HIS A 69 10.27 10.29 6.88
CA HIS A 69 10.85 10.37 5.54
C HIS A 69 11.39 9.00 5.16
N MET A 70 10.91 8.44 4.05
CA MET A 70 11.33 7.12 3.58
C MET A 70 11.96 7.20 2.20
N SER A 71 13.06 6.49 2.00
CA SER A 71 13.61 6.17 0.68
C SER A 71 13.38 4.70 0.41
N GLN A 72 12.64 4.39 -0.64
CA GLN A 72 12.26 3.04 -1.05
C GLN A 72 12.83 2.74 -2.44
N HIS A 73 13.53 1.62 -2.57
CA HIS A 73 13.94 1.03 -3.83
C HIS A 73 13.09 -0.21 -4.09
N LEU A 74 12.32 -0.23 -5.17
CA LEU A 74 11.51 -1.35 -5.61
C LEU A 74 12.18 -2.03 -6.80
N LEU A 75 12.23 -3.36 -6.78
CA LEU A 75 12.78 -4.19 -7.85
C LEU A 75 11.79 -5.29 -8.21
N GLN A 76 11.46 -5.42 -9.49
CA GLN A 76 10.69 -6.53 -10.03
C GLN A 76 11.60 -7.56 -10.67
N GLU A 77 11.10 -8.79 -10.80
CA GLU A 77 11.83 -9.93 -11.39
C GLU A 77 12.37 -9.66 -12.80
N ASP A 78 11.66 -8.86 -13.60
CA ASP A 78 12.08 -8.48 -14.96
C ASP A 78 13.22 -7.44 -15.01
N GLY A 79 13.71 -7.01 -13.83
CA GLY A 79 14.75 -6.00 -13.67
C GLY A 79 14.21 -4.57 -13.64
N THR A 80 12.90 -4.36 -13.76
CA THR A 80 12.28 -3.05 -13.60
C THR A 80 12.50 -2.55 -12.17
N ALA A 81 13.11 -1.39 -12.04
CA ALA A 81 13.39 -0.76 -10.76
C ALA A 81 12.76 0.62 -10.64
N GLN A 82 12.38 1.01 -9.41
CA GLN A 82 11.79 2.30 -9.12
C GLN A 82 12.18 2.80 -7.74
N ASP A 83 12.69 4.03 -7.68
CA ASP A 83 12.93 4.73 -6.43
C ASP A 83 11.75 5.63 -6.06
N ARG A 84 11.30 5.51 -4.82
CA ARG A 84 10.22 6.31 -4.25
C ARG A 84 10.66 6.96 -2.94
N ALA A 85 10.44 8.26 -2.84
CA ALA A 85 10.67 9.04 -1.64
C ALA A 85 9.34 9.45 -1.04
N TRP A 86 9.02 8.95 0.16
CA TRP A 86 7.79 9.28 0.88
C TRP A 86 8.05 10.28 2.00
N ILE A 87 7.07 11.15 2.25
CA ILE A 87 6.97 11.95 3.47
C ILE A 87 5.60 11.68 4.08
N VAL A 88 5.57 11.09 5.27
CA VAL A 88 4.35 10.68 5.97
C VAL A 88 4.18 11.50 7.25
N ARG A 89 2.97 11.96 7.51
CA ARG A 89 2.60 12.73 8.70
C ARG A 89 1.36 12.14 9.34
N ARG A 90 1.37 12.05 10.66
CA ARG A 90 0.19 11.71 11.45
C ARG A 90 -0.76 12.92 11.46
N THR A 91 -2.02 12.71 11.09
CA THR A 91 -3.07 13.75 11.06
C THR A 91 -4.11 13.58 12.17
N GLY A 92 -4.07 12.45 12.88
CA GLY A 92 -4.96 12.12 13.99
C GLY A 92 -4.51 10.88 14.76
N PRO A 93 -5.30 10.40 15.75
CA PRO A 93 -4.96 9.23 16.54
C PRO A 93 -4.75 7.96 15.70
N HIS A 94 -5.49 7.83 14.61
CA HIS A 94 -5.47 6.68 13.72
C HIS A 94 -5.46 7.08 12.24
N SER A 95 -5.00 8.30 11.92
CA SER A 95 -4.99 8.81 10.55
C SER A 95 -3.64 9.41 10.17
N TRP A 96 -3.27 9.22 8.91
CA TRP A 96 -2.02 9.67 8.31
C TRP A 96 -2.24 10.20 6.91
N ASP A 97 -1.45 11.20 6.55
CA ASP A 97 -1.33 11.69 5.18
C ASP A 97 0.10 11.52 4.68
N ALA A 98 0.27 11.29 3.39
CA ALA A 98 1.60 11.28 2.79
C ALA A 98 1.66 11.82 1.36
N THR A 99 2.89 12.16 0.97
CA THR A 99 3.24 12.55 -0.39
C THR A 99 4.45 11.75 -0.85
N ALA A 100 4.53 11.50 -2.16
CA ALA A 100 5.68 10.88 -2.80
C ALA A 100 6.07 11.60 -4.09
N ASN A 101 7.28 11.34 -4.58
CA ASN A 101 7.84 11.93 -5.80
C ASN A 101 7.19 11.46 -7.11
N ASP A 102 6.39 10.40 -7.07
CA ASP A 102 5.79 9.75 -8.25
C ASP A 102 4.25 9.61 -8.17
N MET A 103 3.64 10.22 -7.16
CA MET A 103 2.20 10.19 -6.95
C MET A 103 1.54 11.54 -7.28
N ALA A 104 0.23 11.52 -7.55
CA ALA A 104 -0.59 12.73 -7.57
C ALA A 104 -1.32 12.90 -6.24
N GLY A 105 -1.42 14.15 -5.78
CA GLY A 105 -2.19 14.49 -4.58
C GLY A 105 -1.57 13.98 -3.29
N THR A 106 -2.42 13.44 -2.41
CA THR A 106 -2.07 13.01 -1.06
C THR A 106 -2.57 11.59 -0.84
N ALA A 107 -1.73 10.76 -0.25
CA ALA A 107 -2.10 9.42 0.20
C ALA A 107 -2.80 9.54 1.55
N HIS A 108 -3.84 8.74 1.77
CA HIS A 108 -4.59 8.73 3.02
C HIS A 108 -4.49 7.36 3.68
N GLY A 109 -4.16 7.36 4.96
CA GLY A 109 -3.96 6.17 5.78
C GLY A 109 -4.87 6.16 6.99
N THR A 110 -5.48 5.02 7.29
CA THR A 110 -6.25 4.80 8.52
C THR A 110 -5.83 3.50 9.19
N ALA A 111 -5.65 3.52 10.52
CA ALA A 111 -5.37 2.33 11.32
C ALA A 111 -6.58 1.92 12.17
N ALA A 112 -6.72 0.63 12.43
CA ALA A 112 -7.55 0.12 13.51
C ALA A 112 -7.00 -1.22 13.99
N GLY A 113 -6.67 -1.30 15.29
CA GLY A 113 -5.96 -2.44 15.85
C GLY A 113 -4.69 -2.75 15.06
N ARG A 114 -4.47 -4.02 14.72
CA ARG A 114 -3.32 -4.49 13.92
C ARG A 114 -3.39 -4.18 12.43
N THR A 115 -4.42 -3.48 11.96
CA THR A 115 -4.69 -3.27 10.53
C THR A 115 -4.46 -1.82 10.14
N PHE A 116 -3.94 -1.61 8.93
CA PHE A 116 -3.76 -0.31 8.32
C PHE A 116 -4.21 -0.35 6.86
N HIS A 117 -4.97 0.65 6.45
CA HIS A 117 -5.45 0.81 5.08
C HIS A 117 -4.89 2.09 4.51
N TRP A 118 -4.30 1.98 3.32
CA TRP A 118 -3.57 3.05 2.66
C TRP A 118 -4.04 3.18 1.23
N HIS A 119 -4.52 4.36 0.87
CA HIS A 119 -5.07 4.64 -0.44
C HIS A 119 -4.36 5.83 -1.08
N TRP A 120 -3.94 5.67 -2.34
CA TRP A 120 -3.25 6.72 -3.10
C TRP A 120 -3.29 6.49 -4.60
N THR A 121 -2.90 7.51 -5.38
CA THR A 121 -2.85 7.45 -6.84
C THR A 121 -1.42 7.60 -7.36
N LEU A 122 -0.91 6.56 -8.02
CA LEU A 122 0.32 6.58 -8.78
C LEU A 122 0.10 7.37 -10.08
N ALA A 123 0.81 8.49 -10.23
CA ALA A 123 0.67 9.34 -11.40
C ALA A 123 1.80 9.06 -12.39
N HIS A 124 3.03 9.37 -11.99
CA HIS A 124 4.34 8.99 -12.55
C HIS A 124 5.40 10.02 -12.11
N GLY A 125 6.67 9.63 -12.18
CA GLY A 125 7.79 10.52 -11.87
C GLY A 125 7.90 11.75 -12.80
N PRO A 126 8.71 12.75 -12.44
CA PRO A 126 8.79 14.03 -13.14
C PRO A 126 9.03 13.87 -14.65
N GLY A 127 8.13 14.40 -15.47
CA GLY A 127 8.28 14.45 -16.94
C GLY A 127 7.75 13.23 -17.73
N LYS A 128 7.06 12.28 -17.11
CA LYS A 128 6.37 11.18 -17.82
C LYS A 128 4.84 11.44 -17.92
N PRO A 129 4.14 10.92 -18.94
CA PRO A 129 2.69 11.00 -19.03
C PRO A 129 2.06 10.34 -17.79
N PRO A 130 0.97 10.89 -17.20
CA PRO A 130 0.28 10.25 -16.08
C PRO A 130 -0.29 8.90 -16.49
N VAL A 131 -0.18 7.90 -15.62
CA VAL A 131 -0.85 6.60 -15.76
C VAL A 131 -2.04 6.47 -14.83
N ASP A 132 -2.15 7.32 -13.81
CA ASP A 132 -3.28 7.48 -12.89
C ASP A 132 -3.86 6.12 -12.47
N VAL A 133 -3.05 5.42 -11.68
CA VAL A 133 -3.36 4.10 -11.15
C VAL A 133 -3.62 4.22 -9.66
N GLU A 134 -4.78 3.74 -9.24
CA GLU A 134 -5.17 3.68 -7.83
C GLU A 134 -4.48 2.50 -7.17
N MET A 135 -3.96 2.76 -5.97
CA MET A 135 -3.26 1.81 -5.13
C MET A 135 -4.06 1.69 -3.83
N ASP A 136 -4.70 0.54 -3.63
CA ASP A 136 -5.47 0.23 -2.42
C ASP A 136 -4.72 -0.82 -1.61
N GLN A 137 -4.15 -0.44 -0.47
CA GLN A 137 -3.24 -1.30 0.28
C GLN A 137 -3.76 -1.59 1.68
N TRP A 138 -3.78 -2.87 2.04
CA TRP A 138 -4.11 -3.36 3.36
C TRP A 138 -2.89 -3.99 4.00
N MET A 139 -2.43 -3.41 5.09
CA MET A 139 -1.31 -3.89 5.88
C MET A 139 -1.81 -4.49 7.19
N TYR A 140 -1.28 -5.66 7.54
CA TYR A 140 -1.64 -6.41 8.73
C TYR A 140 -0.38 -6.74 9.51
N LEU A 141 -0.30 -6.25 10.75
CA LEU A 141 0.83 -6.51 11.62
C LEU A 141 0.78 -7.97 12.12
N LEU A 142 1.88 -8.70 11.99
CA LEU A 142 2.06 -10.09 12.41
C LEU A 142 2.76 -10.18 13.78
N ASP A 143 2.59 -11.30 14.49
CA ASP A 143 3.05 -11.45 15.88
C ASP A 143 4.58 -11.39 16.04
N ASP A 144 5.32 -11.67 14.97
CA ASP A 144 6.77 -11.54 14.91
C ASP A 144 7.24 -10.10 14.62
N GLY A 145 6.31 -9.13 14.53
CA GLY A 145 6.60 -7.73 14.23
C GLY A 145 6.78 -7.42 12.74
N SER A 146 6.65 -8.42 11.86
CA SER A 146 6.57 -8.19 10.41
C SER A 146 5.16 -7.78 9.99
N MET A 147 4.96 -7.36 8.74
CA MET A 147 3.65 -6.99 8.21
C MET A 147 3.37 -7.71 6.91
N LEU A 148 2.15 -8.22 6.76
CA LEU A 148 1.62 -8.63 5.46
C LEU A 148 0.95 -7.43 4.80
N ASN A 149 1.35 -7.10 3.58
CA ASN A 149 0.71 -6.08 2.76
C ASN A 149 0.00 -6.72 1.57
N ARG A 150 -1.24 -6.30 1.32
CA ARG A 150 -2.05 -6.69 0.17
C ARG A 150 -2.45 -5.44 -0.58
N THR A 151 -1.94 -5.29 -1.79
CA THR A 151 -2.20 -4.13 -2.65
C THR A 151 -3.06 -4.56 -3.83
N THR A 152 -4.17 -3.87 -4.05
CA THR A 152 -4.92 -3.95 -5.30
C THR A 152 -4.59 -2.73 -6.16
N VAL A 153 -4.16 -2.99 -7.39
CA VAL A 153 -3.79 -1.97 -8.38
C VAL A 153 -4.93 -1.80 -9.38
N ARG A 154 -5.53 -0.61 -9.46
CA ARG A 154 -6.69 -0.34 -10.30
C ARG A 154 -6.46 0.81 -11.27
N LYS A 155 -7.08 0.73 -12.44
CA LYS A 155 -7.20 1.84 -13.37
C LYS A 155 -8.62 1.92 -13.89
N TYR A 156 -9.25 3.08 -13.71
CA TYR A 156 -10.66 3.28 -14.08
C TYR A 156 -11.60 2.22 -13.50
N GLY A 157 -11.37 1.82 -12.24
CA GLY A 157 -12.12 0.78 -11.53
C GLY A 157 -11.77 -0.67 -11.91
N ILE A 158 -10.96 -0.88 -12.95
CA ILE A 158 -10.55 -2.21 -13.41
C ILE A 158 -9.30 -2.65 -12.65
N ILE A 159 -9.32 -3.84 -12.04
CA ILE A 159 -8.13 -4.44 -11.42
C ILE A 159 -7.14 -4.80 -12.52
N LEU A 160 -5.92 -4.27 -12.41
CA LEU A 160 -4.81 -4.59 -13.30
C LEU A 160 -3.92 -5.69 -12.71
N ALA A 161 -3.63 -5.57 -11.43
CA ALA A 161 -2.78 -6.50 -10.69
C ALA A 161 -3.12 -6.47 -9.20
N GLU A 162 -2.69 -7.51 -8.51
CA GLU A 162 -2.62 -7.57 -7.06
C GLU A 162 -1.18 -7.84 -6.65
N VAL A 163 -0.77 -7.32 -5.50
CA VAL A 163 0.56 -7.54 -4.94
C VAL A 163 0.41 -7.96 -3.50
N THR A 164 0.98 -9.11 -3.16
CA THR A 164 1.05 -9.58 -1.78
C THR A 164 2.51 -9.69 -1.37
N GLU A 165 2.90 -8.94 -0.35
CA GLU A 165 4.29 -8.88 0.11
C GLU A 165 4.37 -8.89 1.64
N ARG A 166 5.48 -9.39 2.17
CA ARG A 166 5.78 -9.35 3.60
C ARG A 166 6.89 -8.35 3.85
N PHE A 167 6.61 -7.31 4.63
CA PHE A 167 7.59 -6.37 5.15
C PHE A 167 8.20 -6.89 6.45
N ALA A 168 9.51 -6.83 6.59
CA ALA A 168 10.22 -7.15 7.82
C ALA A 168 11.41 -6.22 8.02
N ARG A 169 11.82 -6.05 9.28
CA ARG A 169 13.07 -5.33 9.57
C ARG A 169 14.24 -6.06 8.93
N ALA A 170 15.08 -5.30 8.26
CA ALA A 170 16.36 -5.79 7.78
C ALA A 170 17.42 -5.60 8.88
N PRO A 171 18.39 -6.53 8.96
CA PRO A 171 19.46 -6.50 9.96
C PRO A 171 20.44 -5.32 9.77
#